data_AF-A0A327K063-F1
#
_entry.id   AF-A0A327K063-F1
#
_cell.length_a   1.000
_cell.length_b   1.000
_cell.length_c   1.000
_cell.angle_alpha   90.00
_cell.angle_beta   90.00
_cell.angle_gamma   90.00
#
_symmetry.space_group_name_H-M   'P 1'
#
loop_
_entity.id
_entity.type
_entity.pdbx_description
1 polymer ?
#
loop_
_entity_poly.entity_id
_entity_poly.type
_entity_poly.pdbx_seq_one_letter_code
_entity_poly.pdbx_strand_id
1 'polypeptide(L)' 'MPPLTLDTRLIAEARSKIADRSYAQRAFDILAAKPAARTLASFVPADALGPVGERAFERASGDSLRAGIDGLYTGNGYR' A
#
# COMPACT_ATOMS: atom_id res chain seq x y z
N MET A 1 17.74 11.74 38.93
CA MET A 1 17.60 10.56 38.06
C MET A 1 19.00 10.15 37.61
N PRO A 2 19.37 8.86 37.68
CA PRO A 2 20.64 8.41 37.13
C PRO A 2 20.69 8.68 35.61
N PRO A 3 21.87 8.98 35.04
CA PRO A 3 21.99 9.27 33.61
C PRO A 3 21.60 8.03 32.79
N LEU A 4 20.62 8.19 31.90
CA LEU A 4 20.19 7.15 30.98
C LEU A 4 21.36 6.85 30.02
N THR A 5 22.05 5.74 30.23
CA THR A 5 23.14 5.32 29.35
C THR A 5 22.54 4.68 28.12
N LEU A 6 22.66 5.35 26.97
CA LEU A 6 22.12 4.85 25.71
C LEU A 6 23.01 3.73 25.16
N ASP A 7 22.41 2.57 24.86
CA ASP A 7 23.11 1.45 24.23
C ASP A 7 23.32 1.74 22.73
N THR A 8 24.58 1.94 22.34
CA THR A 8 24.98 2.26 20.98
C THR A 8 24.70 1.13 19.98
N ARG A 9 24.74 -0.13 20.42
CA ARG A 9 24.39 -1.30 19.59
C ARG A 9 22.90 -1.29 19.28
N LEU A 10 22.08 -1.03 20.29
CA LEU A 10 20.62 -0.97 20.14
C LEU A 10 20.21 0.19 19.21
N ILE A 11 20.90 1.34 19.33
CA ILE A 11 20.70 2.49 18.45
C ILE A 11 21.06 2.14 17.00
N ALA A 12 22.19 1.47 16.76
CA ALA A 12 22.61 1.09 15.42
C ALA A 12 21.62 0.09 14.77
N GLU A 13 21.15 -0.89 15.55
CA GLU A 13 20.16 -1.88 15.10
C GLU A 13 18.82 -1.21 14.75
N ALA A 14 18.35 -0.29 15.60
CA ALA A 14 17.13 0.49 15.33
C ALA A 14 17.28 1.35 14.07
N ARG A 15 18.43 2.02 13.91
CA ARG A 15 18.72 2.83 12.70
C ARG A 15 18.75 1.99 11.44
N SER A 16 19.33 0.78 11.48
CA SER A 16 19.32 -0.15 10.34
C SER A 16 17.90 -0.50 9.93
N LYS A 17 17.04 -0.88 10.88
CA LYS A 17 15.63 -1.20 10.62
C LYS A 17 14.84 -0.01 10.05
N ILE A 18 15.19 1.21 10.45
CA ILE A 18 14.58 2.45 9.94
C ILE A 18 15.11 2.80 8.54
N ALA A 19 16.39 2.50 8.27
CA ALA A 19 17.05 2.80 6.99
C ALA A 19 16.49 1.95 5.84
N ASP A 20 16.06 0.72 6.11
CA ASP A 20 15.45 -0.16 5.11
C ASP A 20 14.15 0.41 4.51
N ARG A 21 13.50 1.36 5.19
CA ARG A 21 12.26 1.99 4.69
C ARG A 21 12.57 3.31 3.98
N SER A 22 12.40 3.31 2.66
CA SER A 22 12.56 4.52 1.86
C SER A 22 11.64 5.65 2.32
N TYR A 23 12.06 6.91 2.12
CA TYR A 23 11.22 8.07 2.41
C TYR A 23 9.89 8.03 1.64
N ALA A 24 9.93 7.55 0.39
CA ALA A 24 8.75 7.37 -0.45
C ALA A 24 7.77 6.36 0.17
N GLN A 25 8.25 5.20 0.63
CA GLN A 25 7.39 4.20 1.26
C GLN A 25 6.73 4.76 2.53
N ARG A 26 7.50 5.47 3.37
CA ARG A 26 6.94 6.11 4.58
C ARG A 26 5.87 7.15 4.25
N ALA A 27 6.11 8.00 3.27
CA ALA A 27 5.14 9.00 2.83
C ALA A 27 3.86 8.31 2.31
N PHE A 28 4.01 7.25 1.51
CA PHE A 28 2.90 6.45 1.02
C PHE A 28 2.09 5.82 2.16
N ASP A 29 2.75 5.19 3.14
CA ASP A 29 2.07 4.54 4.27
C ASP A 29 1.25 5.53 5.11
N ILE A 30 1.79 6.75 5.31
CA ILE A 30 1.08 7.84 5.98
C ILE A 30 -0.16 8.26 5.19
N LEU A 31 -0.05 8.37 3.86
CA LEU A 31 -1.17 8.72 2.99
C LEU A 31 -2.25 7.63 2.99
N ALA A 32 -1.86 6.35 2.87
CA ALA A 32 -2.75 5.21 2.91
C ALA A 32 -3.51 5.08 4.24
N ALA A 33 -2.92 5.54 5.35
CA ALA A 33 -3.56 5.55 6.65
C ALA A 33 -4.62 6.66 6.84
N LYS A 34 -4.75 7.61 5.91
CA LYS A 34 -5.74 8.70 6.04
C LYS A 34 -7.17 8.19 5.82
N PRO A 35 -8.17 8.74 6.54
CA PRO A 35 -9.58 8.37 6.32
C PRO A 35 -10.02 8.50 4.87
N ALA A 36 -9.62 9.58 4.18
CA ALA A 36 -9.95 9.81 2.78
C ALA A 36 -9.43 8.70 1.84
N ALA A 37 -8.24 8.15 2.10
CA ALA A 37 -7.70 7.03 1.34
C ALA A 37 -8.48 5.74 1.62
N ARG A 38 -8.81 5.46 2.89
CA ARG A 38 -9.55 4.26 3.30
C ARG A 38 -10.99 4.22 2.80
N THR A 39 -11.59 5.38 2.50
CA THR A 39 -12.95 5.46 1.95
C THR A 39 -13.00 5.30 0.43
N LEU A 40 -11.86 5.21 -0.25
CA LEU A 40 -11.83 4.97 -1.69
C LEU A 40 -12.38 3.58 -1.98
N ALA A 41 -13.37 3.51 -2.87
CA ALA A 41 -13.90 2.23 -3.33
C ALA A 41 -12.82 1.45 -4.08
N SER A 42 -12.76 0.14 -3.84
CA SER A 42 -11.91 -0.73 -4.65
C SER A 42 -12.41 -0.75 -6.10
N PHE A 43 -11.46 -0.76 -7.04
CA PHE A 43 -11.76 -0.99 -8.45
C PHE A 43 -11.82 -2.48 -8.74
N VAL A 44 -12.92 -2.93 -9.34
CA VAL A 44 -13.12 -4.32 -9.74
C VAL A 44 -12.95 -4.43 -11.26
N PRO A 45 -11.88 -5.07 -11.76
CA PRO A 45 -11.64 -5.19 -13.21
C PRO A 45 -12.82 -5.81 -13.97
N ALA A 46 -13.46 -6.84 -13.42
CA ALA A 46 -14.61 -7.50 -14.05
C ALA A 46 -15.79 -6.54 -14.31
N ASP A 47 -16.04 -5.59 -13.39
CA ASP A 47 -17.15 -4.64 -13.54
C ASP A 47 -16.90 -3.64 -14.68
N ALA A 48 -15.64 -3.26 -14.91
CA ALA A 48 -15.26 -2.39 -16.02
C ALA A 48 -15.22 -3.12 -17.38
N LEU A 49 -14.87 -4.41 -17.37
CA LEU A 49 -14.76 -5.26 -18.57
C LEU A 49 -16.10 -5.85 -19.02
N GLY A 50 -17.04 -6.00 -18.09
CA GLY A 50 -18.32 -6.67 -18.31
C GLY A 50 -18.20 -8.20 -18.50
N PRO A 51 -19.34 -8.90 -18.69
CA PRO A 51 -19.39 -10.38 -18.67
C PRO A 51 -18.62 -11.07 -19.80
N VAL A 52 -18.41 -10.39 -20.93
CA VAL A 52 -17.59 -10.93 -22.03
C VAL A 52 -16.12 -10.73 -21.72
N GLY A 53 -15.72 -9.54 -21.28
CA GLY A 53 -14.34 -9.25 -20.93
C GLY A 53 -13.84 -10.08 -19.74
N GLU A 54 -14.70 -10.34 -18.75
CA GLU A 54 -14.36 -11.23 -17.62
C GLU A 54 -13.96 -12.64 -18.06
N ARG A 55 -14.50 -13.14 -19.19
CA ARG A 55 -14.15 -14.45 -19.74
C ARG A 55 -13.00 -14.42 -20.74
N ALA A 56 -12.70 -13.26 -21.30
CA ALA A 56 -11.72 -13.09 -22.36
C ALA A 56 -10.33 -12.69 -21.84
N PHE A 57 -10.25 -12.13 -20.64
CA PHE A 57 -9.02 -11.62 -20.05
C PHE A 57 -8.64 -12.37 -18.79
N GLU A 58 -7.33 -12.40 -18.52
CA GLU A 58 -6.75 -12.89 -17.29
C GLU A 58 -5.83 -11.82 -16.70
N ARG A 59 -5.67 -11.81 -15.38
CA ARG A 59 -4.72 -10.90 -14.73
C ARG A 59 -3.32 -11.46 -14.85
N ALA A 60 -2.35 -10.60 -15.16
CA ALA A 60 -0.93 -10.98 -15.18
C ALA A 60 -0.43 -11.51 -13.82
N SER A 61 -1.05 -11.08 -12.70
CA SER A 61 -0.74 -11.60 -11.36
C SER A 61 -1.32 -13.01 -11.09
N GLY A 62 -2.22 -13.51 -11.94
CA GLY A 62 -2.99 -14.73 -11.71
C GLY A 62 -4.19 -14.56 -10.76
N ASP A 63 -4.38 -13.38 -10.17
CA ASP A 63 -5.54 -13.11 -9.32
C ASP A 63 -6.85 -13.09 -10.13
N SER A 64 -7.97 -13.34 -9.46
CA SER A 64 -9.29 -13.17 -10.07
C SER A 64 -9.53 -11.74 -10.56
N LEU A 65 -10.22 -11.58 -11.70
CA LEU A 65 -10.74 -10.28 -12.16
C LEU A 65 -11.80 -9.68 -11.22
N ARG A 66 -12.35 -10.48 -10.31
CA ARG A 66 -13.24 -10.00 -9.24
C ARG A 66 -12.50 -9.63 -7.95
N ALA A 67 -11.21 -9.93 -7.84
CA ALA A 67 -10.41 -9.43 -6.73
C ALA A 67 -10.18 -7.93 -6.92
N GLY A 68 -10.72 -7.14 -5.99
CA GLY A 68 -10.63 -5.68 -6.03
C GLY A 68 -9.19 -5.18 -5.93
N ILE A 69 -8.89 -4.11 -6.66
CA ILE A 69 -7.68 -3.31 -6.52
C ILE A 69 -8.02 -2.14 -5.60
N ASP A 70 -7.24 -1.93 -4.55
CA ASP A 70 -7.45 -0.81 -3.62
C ASP A 70 -7.54 0.51 -4.40
N GLY A 71 -8.57 1.31 -4.10
CA GLY A 71 -8.87 2.55 -4.80
C GLY A 71 -7.70 3.54 -4.80
N LEU A 72 -6.80 3.46 -3.81
CA LEU A 72 -5.58 4.25 -3.74
C LEU A 72 -4.62 3.99 -4.92
N TYR A 73 -4.64 2.79 -5.52
CA TYR A 73 -3.83 2.45 -6.70
C TYR A 73 -4.53 2.75 -8.03
N THR A 74 -5.69 3.40 -8.01
CA THR A 74 -6.52 3.66 -9.19
C THR A 74 -6.50 5.15 -9.54
N GLY A 75 -6.96 5.51 -10.73
CA GLY A 75 -7.08 6.93 -11.12
C GLY A 75 -7.90 7.78 -10.15
N ASN A 76 -8.89 7.19 -9.45
CA ASN A 76 -9.68 7.89 -8.44
C ASN A 76 -8.88 8.23 -7.18
N GLY A 77 -7.79 7.52 -6.89
CA GLY A 77 -6.91 7.82 -5.76
C GLY A 77 -6.01 9.05 -5.96
N TYR A 78 -5.96 9.60 -7.18
CA TYR A 78 -5.08 10.71 -7.56
C TYR A 78 -5.84 11.95 -8.09
N ARG A 79 -7.17 11.97 -7.96
CA ARG A 79 -8.02 13.13 -8.28
C ARG A 79 -8.51 13.78 -7.00
#